data_AF-A0A529V4Q0-F1
#
_entry.id   AF-A0A529V4Q0-F1
#
_cell.length_a   1.000
_cell.length_b   1.000
_cell.length_c   1.000
_cell.angle_alpha   90.00
_cell.angle_beta   90.00
_cell.angle_gamma   90.00
#
_symmetry.space_group_name_H-M   'P 1'
#
loop_
_entity.id
_entity.type
_entity.pdbx_description
1 polymer ?
#
loop_
_entity_poly.entity_id
_entity_poly.type
_entity_poly.pdbx_seq_one_letter_code
_entity_poly.pdbx_strand_id
1 'polypeptide(L)' 'MPILLIPAGMILGLLVGYANRPSHIGFQIPLEVLFSANPMDAPFRSELMTHLMSYGAIGLVGGVVLFGIVRAFLPSRKS' A
#
# COMPACT_ATOMS: atom_id res chain seq x y z
N MET A 1 -4.48 14.48 15.38
CA MET A 1 -4.79 14.86 13.99
C MET A 1 -5.28 13.62 13.24
N PRO A 2 -6.60 13.34 13.23
CA PRO A 2 -7.16 12.12 12.62
C PRO A 2 -6.84 11.98 11.12
N ILE A 3 -6.54 13.10 10.44
CA ILE A 3 -6.17 13.11 9.02
C ILE A 3 -4.93 12.26 8.70
N LEU A 4 -4.06 12.00 9.68
CA LEU A 4 -2.89 11.13 9.52
C LEU A 4 -3.26 9.65 9.31
N LEU A 5 -4.51 9.26 9.58
CA LEU A 5 -4.99 7.90 9.34
C LEU A 5 -5.00 7.53 7.85
N ILE A 6 -5.16 8.52 6.96
CA ILE A 6 -5.15 8.32 5.51
C ILE A 6 -3.76 7.90 5.00
N PRO A 7 -2.69 8.70 5.20
CA PRO A 7 -1.34 8.28 4.80
C PRO A 7 -0.86 7.07 5.60
N ALA A 8 -1.26 6.91 6.88
CA ALA A 8 -0.92 5.73 7.66
C ALA A 8 -1.52 4.45 7.06
N GLY A 9 -2.78 4.49 6.62
CA GLY A 9 -3.42 3.36 5.93
C GLY A 9 -2.67 2.97 4.66
N MET A 10 -2.30 3.95 3.83
CA MET A 10 -1.52 3.69 2.61
C MET A 10 -0.16 3.06 2.90
N ILE A 11 0.57 3.61 3.89
CA ILE A 11 1.88 3.08 4.30
C ILE A 11 1.76 1.64 4.81
N LEU A 12 0.76 1.36 5.66
CA LEU A 12 0.50 0.01 6.15
C LEU A 12 0.15 -0.94 4.99
N GLY A 13 -0.67 -0.50 4.04
CA GLY A 13 -0.97 -1.26 2.83
C GLY A 13 0.30 -1.61 2.06
N LEU A 14 1.16 -0.63 1.77
CA LEU A 14 2.44 -0.84 1.11
C LEU A 14 3.36 -1.79 1.88
N LEU A 15 3.42 -1.71 3.20
CA LEU A 15 4.20 -2.63 4.04
C LEU A 15 3.67 -4.07 3.97
N VAL A 16 2.35 -4.24 3.95
CA VAL A 16 1.73 -5.56 3.77
C VAL A 16 2.02 -6.13 2.38
N GLY A 17 1.93 -5.31 1.33
CA GLY A 17 2.30 -5.70 -0.04
C GLY A 17 3.80 -6.01 -0.16
N TYR A 18 4.65 -5.29 0.58
CA TYR A 18 6.08 -5.55 0.68
C TYR A 18 6.37 -6.88 1.39
N ALA A 19 5.60 -7.27 2.40
CA ALA A 19 5.80 -8.53 3.10
C ALA A 19 5.29 -9.73 2.26
N ASN A 20 4.20 -9.54 1.51
CA ASN A 20 3.51 -10.58 0.73
C ASN A 20 3.78 -10.46 -0.78
N ARG A 21 5.00 -10.09 -1.15
CA ARG A 21 5.40 -9.91 -2.55
C ARG A 21 5.10 -11.14 -3.40
N PRO A 22 4.73 -10.95 -4.69
CA PRO A 22 4.51 -12.06 -5.61
C PRO A 22 5.76 -12.94 -5.73
N SER A 23 5.53 -14.25 -5.93
CA SER A 23 6.57 -15.25 -6.08
C SER A 23 6.56 -15.84 -7.49
N HIS A 24 7.73 -15.95 -8.11
CA HIS A 24 7.92 -16.63 -9.38
C HIS A 24 8.83 -17.85 -9.19
N ILE A 25 8.33 -19.04 -9.56
CA ILE A 25 9.06 -20.33 -9.41
C ILE A 25 9.51 -20.56 -7.95
N GLY A 26 8.64 -20.23 -6.99
CA GLY A 26 8.90 -20.43 -5.56
C GLY A 26 9.81 -19.39 -4.89
N PHE A 27 10.36 -18.43 -5.66
CA PHE A 27 11.16 -17.33 -5.11
C PHE A 27 10.37 -16.02 -5.15
N GLN A 28 10.41 -15.24 -4.07
CA GLN A 28 9.82 -13.89 -4.07
C GLN A 28 10.55 -13.00 -5.08
N ILE A 29 9.79 -12.24 -5.87
CA ILE A 29 10.38 -11.28 -6.82
C ILE A 29 11.18 -10.24 -6.01
N PRO A 30 12.48 -10.05 -6.33
CA PRO A 30 13.32 -9.08 -5.65
C PRO A 30 12.80 -7.65 -5.85
N LEU A 31 12.96 -6.78 -4.86
CA LEU A 31 12.55 -5.38 -4.98
C LEU A 31 13.45 -4.58 -5.92
N GLU A 32 14.69 -5.04 -6.08
CA GLU A 32 15.68 -4.50 -6.99
C GLU A 32 15.18 -4.51 -8.44
N VAL A 33 14.25 -5.43 -8.77
CA VAL A 33 13.58 -5.51 -10.07
C VAL A 33 12.80 -4.23 -10.42
N LEU A 34 12.30 -3.50 -9.41
CA LEU A 34 11.64 -2.20 -9.63
C LEU A 34 12.58 -1.17 -10.25
N PHE A 35 13.88 -1.27 -9.96
CA PHE A 35 14.91 -0.35 -10.42
C PHE A 35 15.76 -0.90 -11.56
N SER A 36 15.57 -2.15 -11.95
CA SER A 36 16.31 -2.78 -13.05
C SER A 36 16.03 -2.08 -14.38
N ALA A 37 17.05 -1.90 -15.22
CA ALA A 37 16.89 -1.42 -16.59
C ALA A 37 16.78 -2.57 -17.62
N ASN A 38 16.88 -3.82 -17.19
CA ASN A 38 16.87 -4.98 -18.08
C ASN A 38 15.47 -5.19 -18.70
N PRO A 39 15.34 -5.32 -20.03
CA PRO A 39 14.06 -5.61 -20.68
C PRO A 39 13.41 -6.92 -20.24
N MET A 40 14.21 -7.93 -19.88
CA MET A 40 13.70 -9.22 -19.39
C MET A 40 12.99 -9.11 -18.04
N ASP A 41 13.27 -8.05 -17.29
CA ASP A 41 12.68 -7.78 -15.97
C ASP A 41 11.37 -6.98 -16.06
N ALA A 42 10.99 -6.50 -17.25
CA ALA A 42 9.77 -5.72 -17.48
C ALA A 42 8.48 -6.39 -16.95
N PRO A 43 8.19 -7.68 -17.22
CA PRO A 43 6.97 -8.30 -16.69
C PRO A 43 6.97 -8.40 -15.16
N PHE A 44 8.08 -8.82 -14.57
CA PHE A 44 8.22 -8.94 -13.11
C PHE A 44 8.11 -7.60 -12.39
N ARG A 45 8.70 -6.55 -12.97
CA ARG A 45 8.58 -5.19 -12.48
C ARG A 45 7.14 -4.70 -12.55
N SER A 46 6.46 -4.93 -13.67
CA SER A 46 5.05 -4.55 -13.82
C SER A 46 4.17 -5.25 -12.78
N GLU A 47 4.37 -6.54 -12.58
CA GLU A 47 3.65 -7.34 -11.60
C GLU A 47 3.89 -6.86 -10.17
N LEU A 48 5.16 -6.73 -9.77
CA LEU A 48 5.55 -6.26 -8.44
C LEU A 48 5.06 -4.83 -8.18
N MET A 49 5.17 -3.94 -9.17
CA MET A 49 4.68 -2.56 -9.06
C MET A 49 3.16 -2.52 -8.92
N THR A 50 2.44 -3.27 -9.75
CA THR A 50 0.97 -3.37 -9.68
C THR A 50 0.54 -3.91 -8.34
N HIS A 51 1.22 -4.95 -7.83
CA HIS A 51 0.92 -5.55 -6.55
C HIS A 51 1.08 -4.54 -5.39
N LEU A 52 2.24 -3.87 -5.32
CA LEU A 52 2.50 -2.86 -4.28
C LEU A 52 1.50 -1.71 -4.36
N MET A 53 1.22 -1.19 -5.56
CA MET A 53 0.23 -0.13 -5.76
C MET A 53 -1.18 -0.56 -5.36
N SER A 54 -1.56 -1.80 -5.64
CA SER A 54 -2.87 -2.35 -5.26
C SER A 54 -3.02 -2.42 -3.75
N TYR A 55 -2.01 -2.96 -3.04
CA TYR A 55 -2.00 -3.01 -1.59
C TYR A 55 -1.96 -1.62 -0.94
N GLY A 56 -1.18 -0.69 -1.52
CA GLY A 56 -1.17 0.71 -1.11
C GLY A 56 -2.53 1.38 -1.27
N ALA A 57 -3.22 1.13 -2.39
CA ALA A 57 -4.57 1.66 -2.64
C ALA A 57 -5.60 1.08 -1.66
N ILE A 58 -5.56 -0.23 -1.39
CA ILE A 58 -6.42 -0.88 -0.38
C ILE A 58 -6.16 -0.26 1.00
N GLY A 59 -4.89 -0.09 1.37
CA GLY A 59 -4.51 0.55 2.62
C GLY A 59 -5.01 1.99 2.72
N LEU A 60 -4.89 2.78 1.64
CA LEU A 60 -5.39 4.15 1.56
C LEU A 60 -6.91 4.21 1.75
N VAL A 61 -7.66 3.34 1.06
CA VAL A 61 -9.11 3.23 1.22
C VAL A 61 -9.46 2.89 2.67
N GLY A 62 -8.76 1.93 3.28
CA GLY A 62 -8.92 1.59 4.70
C GLY A 62 -8.65 2.78 5.63
N GLY A 63 -7.60 3.56 5.36
CA GLY A 63 -7.28 4.78 6.09
C GLY A 63 -8.35 5.88 5.97
N VAL A 64 -8.92 6.06 4.77
CA VAL A 64 -10.04 6.99 4.53
C VAL A 64 -11.29 6.55 5.29
N VAL A 65 -11.63 5.26 5.25
CA VAL A 65 -12.77 4.71 6.00
C VAL A 65 -12.59 4.92 7.50
N LEU A 66 -11.40 4.60 8.04
CA LEU A 66 -11.10 4.77 9.44
C LEU A 66 -11.12 6.24 9.87
N PHE A 67 -10.61 7.15 9.04
CA PHE A 67 -10.72 8.59 9.26
C PHE A 67 -12.19 9.03 9.34
N GLY A 68 -13.04 8.57 8.41
CA GLY A 68 -14.47 8.86 8.40
C GLY A 68 -15.17 8.39 9.68
N ILE A 69 -14.87 7.17 10.13
CA ILE A 69 -15.37 6.61 11.39
C ILE A 69 -14.93 7.49 12.56
N VAL A 70 -13.63 7.73 12.70
CA VAL A 70 -13.08 8.53 13.82
C VAL A 70 -13.70 9.94 13.84
N ARG A 71 -13.88 10.57 12.69
CA ARG A 71 -14.51 11.89 12.57
C ARG A 71 -16.01 11.87 12.91
N ALA A 72 -16.72 10.78 12.62
CA ALA A 72 -18.13 10.63 12.95
C ALA A 72 -18.36 10.44 14.47
N PHE A 73 -17.45 9.73 15.15
CA PHE A 73 -17.58 9.42 16.58
C PHE A 73 -16.85 10.39 17.52
N LEU A 74 -15.89 11.19 17.03
CA LEU A 74 -15.30 12.27 17.80
C LEU A 74 -16.33 13.40 17.96
N PRO A 75 -16.80 13.72 19.17
CA PRO A 75 -17.71 14.82 19.39
C PRO A 75 -17.06 16.10 18.88
N SER A 76 -17.73 16.80 17.97
CA SER A 76 -17.41 18.19 17.71
C SER A 76 -17.55 18.91 19.04
N ARG A 77 -16.43 19.19 19.72
CA ARG A 77 -16.40 20.14 20.83
C ARG A 77 -16.79 21.47 20.20
N LYS A 78 -18.11 21.74 20.15
CA LYS A 78 -18.65 23.07 19.90
C LYS A 78 -18.13 23.92 21.06
N SER A 79 -17.05 24.66 20.78
CA SER A 79 -16.65 25.81 21.60
C SER A 79 -17.55 26.99 21.26
#